data_AF-A0A966HIX7-F1
#
_entry.id   AF-A0A966HIX7-F1
#
_cell.length_a   1.000
_cell.length_b   1.000
_cell.length_c   1.000
_cell.angle_alpha   90.00
_cell.angle_beta   90.00
_cell.angle_gamma   90.00
#
_symmetry.space_group_name_H-M   'P 1'
#
loop_
_entity.id
_entity.type
_entity.pdbx_description
1 polymer ?
#
loop_
_entity_poly.entity_id
_entity_poly.type
_entity_poly.pdbx_seq_one_letter_code
_entity_poly.pdbx_strand_id
1 'polypeptide(L)'
;MVFIALPALQRNQRDIQRKQDIDRVLAAVQSYQANNRGRVPGNGDYFRGEFTTRYIKIGGDEFKTPTGQDYAFSVDAIRTVENILTHPSRDFTVWVWHSSKCNGEEPVQKDGLNNLVVAIALEGGGVYYTNN
;
A
#
# COMPACT_ATOMS: atom_id res chain seq x y z
N MET A 1 -31.48 3.83 -23.21
CA MET A 1 -31.03 4.96 -22.35
C MET A 1 -29.52 4.88 -22.21
N VAL A 2 -28.77 5.81 -22.81
CA VAL A 2 -27.30 5.77 -22.83
C VAL A 2 -26.80 6.68 -21.71
N PHE A 3 -26.25 6.08 -20.66
CA PHE A 3 -25.61 6.78 -19.56
C PHE A 3 -24.32 7.47 -20.06
N ILE A 4 -24.31 8.79 -20.19
CA ILE A 4 -23.13 9.60 -20.55
C ILE A 4 -22.48 10.29 -19.33
N ALA A 5 -23.13 10.27 -18.16
CA ALA A 5 -22.43 10.49 -16.89
C ALA A 5 -22.05 9.12 -16.33
N LEU A 6 -20.79 8.94 -15.92
CA LEU A 6 -20.23 8.01 -14.93
C LEU A 6 -18.73 7.62 -15.12
N PRO A 7 -17.89 8.23 -15.99
CA PRO A 7 -16.44 7.99 -15.88
C PRO A 7 -15.87 8.39 -14.51
N ALA A 8 -16.42 9.45 -13.91
CA ALA A 8 -15.97 9.96 -12.62
C ALA A 8 -16.34 9.05 -11.44
N LEU A 9 -17.53 8.44 -11.43
CA LEU A 9 -17.92 7.55 -10.33
C LEU A 9 -17.11 6.26 -10.33
N GLN A 10 -16.83 5.72 -11.52
CA GLN A 10 -16.01 4.51 -11.65
C GLN A 10 -14.58 4.75 -11.14
N ARG A 11 -14.01 5.94 -11.36
CA ARG A 11 -12.70 6.32 -10.79
C ARG A 11 -12.77 6.42 -9.26
N ASN A 12 -13.78 7.11 -8.72
CA ASN A 12 -13.94 7.23 -7.28
C ASN A 12 -14.10 5.87 -6.59
N GLN A 13 -14.85 4.94 -7.20
CA GLN A 13 -15.00 3.58 -6.67
C GLN A 13 -13.66 2.82 -6.66
N ARG A 14 -12.84 2.94 -7.71
CA ARG A 14 -11.51 2.33 -7.75
C ARG A 14 -10.56 2.94 -6.72
N ASP A 15 -10.56 4.26 -6.54
CA ASP A 15 -9.73 4.90 -5.52
C ASP A 15 -10.15 4.52 -4.10
N ILE A 16 -11.45 4.34 -3.84
CA ILE A 16 -11.95 3.81 -2.56
C ILE A 16 -11.45 2.38 -2.35
N GLN A 17 -11.54 1.53 -3.39
CA GLN A 17 -11.06 0.15 -3.31
C GLN A 17 -9.54 0.09 -3.06
N ARG A 18 -8.74 0.90 -3.77
CA ARG A 18 -7.28 0.99 -3.55
C ARG A 18 -6.95 1.38 -2.11
N LYS A 19 -7.69 2.33 -1.51
CA LYS A 19 -7.50 2.70 -0.10
C LYS A 19 -7.81 1.54 0.85
N GLN A 20 -8.92 0.83 0.62
CA GLN A 20 -9.29 -0.35 1.39
C GLN A 20 -8.26 -1.48 1.28
N ASP A 21 -7.68 -1.68 0.08
CA ASP A 21 -6.62 -2.66 -0.14
C ASP A 21 -5.37 -2.31 0.69
N ILE A 22 -4.99 -1.03 0.74
CA ILE A 22 -3.86 -0.57 1.56
C ILE A 22 -4.14 -0.67 3.06
N ASP A 23 -5.37 -0.36 3.51
CA ASP A 23 -5.77 -0.55 4.90
C ASP A 23 -5.71 -2.03 5.30
N ARG A 24 -5.98 -2.94 4.37
CA ARG A 24 -5.80 -4.37 4.58
C ARG A 24 -4.31 -4.76 4.70
N VAL A 25 -3.42 -4.18 3.89
CA VAL A 25 -1.96 -4.38 4.06
C VAL A 25 -1.55 -3.90 5.45
N LEU A 26 -2.07 -2.77 5.91
CA LEU A 26 -1.78 -2.26 7.24
C LEU A 26 -2.26 -3.21 8.35
N ALA A 27 -3.48 -3.73 8.25
CA ALA A 27 -4.00 -4.70 9.19
C ALA A 27 -3.17 -5.99 9.22
N ALA A 28 -2.67 -6.43 8.06
CA ALA A 28 -1.72 -7.55 7.96
C ALA A 28 -0.39 -7.25 8.66
N VAL A 29 0.15 -6.03 8.52
CA VAL A 29 1.36 -5.59 9.24
C VAL A 29 1.12 -5.57 10.75
N GLN A 30 -0.01 -5.03 11.22
CA GLN A 30 -0.36 -5.03 12.64
C GLN A 30 -0.52 -6.45 13.20
N SER A 31 -1.11 -7.35 12.41
CA SER A 31 -1.20 -8.78 12.76
C SER A 31 0.18 -9.43 12.85
N TYR A 32 1.10 -9.09 11.95
CA TYR A 32 2.48 -9.53 12.05
C TYR A 32 3.16 -8.98 13.31
N GLN A 33 2.99 -7.70 13.62
CA GLN A 33 3.55 -7.09 14.83
C GLN A 33 3.06 -7.75 16.11
N ALA A 34 1.76 -8.03 16.22
CA ALA A 34 1.18 -8.74 17.35
C ALA A 34 1.84 -10.12 17.58
N ASN A 35 2.17 -10.82 16.49
CA ASN A 35 2.81 -12.13 16.54
C ASN A 35 4.35 -12.07 16.70
N ASN A 36 4.98 -10.94 16.39
CA ASN A 36 6.44 -10.78 16.33
C ASN A 36 6.98 -9.74 17.32
N ARG A 37 6.33 -9.59 18.49
CA ARG A 37 6.74 -8.71 19.59
C ARG A 37 6.88 -7.24 19.15
N GLY A 38 5.95 -6.76 18.34
CA GLY A 38 5.91 -5.39 17.84
C GLY A 38 6.84 -5.09 16.67
N ARG A 39 7.61 -6.06 16.17
CA ARG A 39 8.47 -5.87 14.99
C ARG A 39 7.63 -5.82 13.72
N VAL A 40 7.99 -4.91 12.81
CA VAL A 40 7.45 -4.89 11.44
C VAL A 40 8.05 -6.03 10.61
N PRO A 41 7.40 -6.44 9.51
CA PRO A 41 7.98 -7.39 8.56
C PRO A 41 9.38 -6.94 8.12
N GLY A 42 10.29 -7.89 7.91
CA GLY A 42 11.70 -7.62 7.65
C GLY A 42 11.98 -6.98 6.28
N ASN A 43 13.21 -7.18 5.79
CA ASN A 43 13.71 -6.64 4.52
C ASN A 43 12.74 -6.80 3.32
N GLY A 44 13.03 -6.07 2.24
CA GLY A 44 12.17 -6.04 1.06
C GLY A 44 11.83 -7.40 0.43
N ASP A 45 12.74 -8.38 0.51
CA ASP A 45 12.50 -9.73 -0.03
C ASP A 45 11.51 -10.52 0.84
N TYR A 46 11.66 -10.45 2.17
CA TYR A 46 10.71 -11.07 3.09
C TYR A 46 9.31 -10.46 2.94
N PHE A 47 9.23 -9.14 2.78
CA PHE A 47 7.97 -8.44 2.57
C PHE A 47 7.26 -8.94 1.30
N ARG A 48 7.99 -9.01 0.18
CA ARG A 48 7.47 -9.41 -1.14
C ARG A 48 7.07 -10.88 -1.23
N GLY A 49 7.75 -11.75 -0.49
CA GLY A 49 7.48 -13.19 -0.48
C GLY A 49 6.66 -13.64 0.73
N GLU A 50 7.36 -14.09 1.76
CA GLU A 50 6.82 -14.73 2.97
C GLU A 50 5.70 -13.93 3.65
N PHE A 51 5.90 -12.64 3.89
CA PHE A 51 4.88 -11.80 4.52
C PHE A 51 3.62 -11.73 3.67
N THR A 52 3.77 -11.45 2.37
CA THR A 52 2.63 -11.34 1.44
C THR A 52 1.84 -12.66 1.41
N THR A 53 2.50 -13.80 1.30
CA THR A 53 1.82 -15.11 1.27
C THR A 53 1.14 -15.46 2.60
N ARG A 54 1.78 -15.16 3.73
CA ARG A 54 1.29 -15.59 5.05
C ARG A 54 0.29 -14.65 5.71
N TYR A 55 0.30 -13.37 5.35
CA TYR A 55 -0.50 -12.34 6.03
C TYR A 55 -1.47 -11.60 5.11
N ILE A 56 -1.19 -11.51 3.80
CA ILE A 56 -2.06 -10.81 2.85
C ILE A 56 -2.92 -11.81 2.06
N LYS A 57 -2.27 -12.79 1.42
CA LYS A 57 -2.88 -13.79 0.52
C LYS A 57 -3.40 -15.04 1.23
N ILE A 58 -3.87 -14.89 2.48
CA ILE A 58 -4.35 -16.00 3.30
C ILE A 58 -5.58 -16.64 2.64
N GLY A 59 -5.63 -17.97 2.60
CA GLY A 59 -6.81 -18.69 2.14
C GLY A 59 -7.05 -18.63 0.62
N GLY A 60 -6.02 -18.31 -0.17
CA GLY A 60 -6.12 -18.22 -1.63
C GLY A 60 -6.55 -16.84 -2.13
N ASP A 61 -6.52 -15.82 -1.27
CA ASP A 61 -6.79 -14.44 -1.70
C ASP A 61 -5.71 -13.94 -2.67
N GLU A 62 -6.13 -13.48 -3.84
CA GLU A 62 -5.20 -13.09 -4.89
C GLU A 62 -4.60 -11.70 -4.66
N PHE A 63 -5.21 -10.87 -3.80
CA PHE A 63 -4.84 -9.48 -3.51
C PHE A 63 -4.49 -8.70 -4.79
N LYS A 64 -5.53 -8.49 -5.61
CA LYS A 64 -5.43 -7.86 -6.93
C LYS A 64 -5.93 -6.41 -6.88
N THR A 65 -5.40 -5.61 -7.79
CA THR A 65 -5.86 -4.24 -8.04
C THR A 65 -7.31 -4.23 -8.53
N PRO A 66 -8.01 -3.08 -8.49
CA PRO A 66 -9.35 -2.94 -9.07
C PRO A 66 -9.43 -3.26 -10.57
N THR A 67 -8.29 -3.36 -11.25
CA THR A 67 -8.16 -3.72 -12.67
C THR A 67 -7.77 -5.19 -12.88
N GLY A 68 -7.58 -5.97 -11.80
CA GLY A 68 -7.27 -7.41 -11.84
C GLY A 68 -5.78 -7.76 -11.91
N GLN A 69 -4.89 -6.77 -11.84
CA GLN A 69 -3.44 -6.98 -11.83
C GLN A 69 -2.95 -7.28 -10.41
N ASP A 70 -1.83 -7.99 -10.27
CA ASP A 70 -1.26 -8.22 -8.94
C ASP A 70 -0.56 -6.95 -8.43
N TYR A 71 -0.74 -6.65 -7.13
CA TYR A 71 0.04 -5.59 -6.49
C TYR A 71 1.51 -5.99 -6.37
N ALA A 72 2.40 -5.06 -6.75
CA ALA A 72 3.84 -5.16 -6.54
C ALA A 72 4.25 -4.31 -5.34
N PHE A 73 5.15 -4.81 -4.49
CA PHE A 73 5.63 -4.05 -3.33
C PHE A 73 7.00 -3.40 -3.62
N SER A 74 7.09 -2.09 -3.37
CA SER A 74 8.34 -1.33 -3.42
C SER A 74 8.74 -0.90 -2.01
N VAL A 75 9.71 -1.61 -1.44
CA VAL A 75 10.16 -1.42 -0.06
C VAL A 75 11.39 -0.51 -0.03
N ASP A 76 11.34 0.56 0.75
CA ASP A 76 12.41 1.53 1.05
C ASP A 76 13.09 2.20 -0.16
N ALA A 77 12.50 2.14 -1.36
CA ALA A 77 13.16 2.55 -2.60
C ALA A 77 12.98 4.05 -2.98
N ILE A 78 11.83 4.65 -2.66
CA ILE A 78 11.41 5.99 -3.13
C ILE A 78 10.64 6.64 -1.99
N ARG A 79 10.78 7.93 -1.64
CA ARG A 79 10.04 8.55 -0.50
C ARG A 79 9.20 9.79 -0.82
N THR A 80 9.26 10.32 -2.03
CA THR A 80 8.56 11.58 -2.38
C THR A 80 7.32 11.32 -3.22
N VAL A 81 6.31 12.18 -3.06
CA VAL A 81 5.06 12.14 -3.84
C VAL A 81 5.35 12.17 -5.34
N GLU A 82 6.28 13.02 -5.79
CA GLU A 82 6.63 13.14 -7.21
C GLU A 82 7.16 11.83 -7.80
N ASN A 83 8.07 11.14 -7.11
CA ASN A 83 8.63 9.88 -7.60
C ASN A 83 7.57 8.76 -7.63
N ILE A 84 6.65 8.75 -6.67
CA ILE A 84 5.51 7.83 -6.64
C ILE A 84 4.59 8.09 -7.84
N LEU A 85 4.22 9.36 -8.04
CA LEU A 85 3.31 9.78 -9.10
C LEU A 85 3.92 9.76 -10.50
N THR A 86 5.24 9.69 -10.66
CA THR A 86 5.90 9.59 -11.97
C THR A 86 6.30 8.16 -12.32
N HIS A 87 6.27 7.22 -11.36
CA HIS A 87 6.63 5.83 -11.61
C HIS A 87 5.73 5.22 -12.71
N PRO A 88 6.31 4.50 -13.71
CA PRO A 88 5.56 3.85 -14.77
C PRO A 88 4.54 2.79 -14.30
N SER A 89 4.71 2.26 -13.08
CA SER A 89 3.92 1.18 -12.50
C SER A 89 3.10 1.64 -11.29
N ARG A 90 2.85 2.95 -11.19
CA ARG A 90 2.29 3.56 -9.99
C ARG A 90 0.92 3.00 -9.58
N ASP A 91 0.16 2.53 -10.55
CA ASP A 91 -1.21 2.06 -10.36
C ASP A 91 -1.32 0.70 -9.66
N PHE A 92 -0.26 -0.08 -9.69
CA PHE A 92 -0.20 -1.41 -9.07
C PHE A 92 1.00 -1.57 -8.14
N THR A 93 1.73 -0.50 -7.84
CA THR A 93 2.83 -0.52 -6.88
C THR A 93 2.34 -0.02 -5.52
N VAL A 94 2.67 -0.76 -4.47
CA VAL A 94 2.48 -0.38 -3.07
C VAL A 94 3.83 -0.03 -2.49
N TRP A 95 4.01 1.19 -2.02
CA TRP A 95 5.26 1.64 -1.42
C TRP A 95 5.23 1.41 0.07
N VAL A 96 6.34 0.90 0.60
CA VAL A 96 6.46 0.56 2.01
C VAL A 96 7.76 1.14 2.53
N TRP A 97 7.70 1.84 3.66
CA TRP A 97 8.88 2.37 4.34
C TRP A 97 8.95 1.92 5.77
N HIS A 98 10.10 1.35 6.12
CA HIS A 98 10.41 1.02 7.49
C HIS A 98 10.85 2.25 8.29
N SER A 99 10.69 2.16 9.60
CA SER A 99 11.06 3.22 10.56
C SER A 99 10.56 4.60 10.13
N SER A 100 9.29 4.66 9.73
CA SER A 100 8.68 5.88 9.19
C SER A 100 7.28 6.10 9.77
N LYS A 101 6.81 7.35 9.76
CA LYS A 101 5.42 7.74 10.06
C LYS A 101 4.88 8.67 8.97
N CYS A 102 3.57 8.71 8.79
CA CYS A 102 2.95 9.72 7.94
C CYS A 102 3.01 11.09 8.63
N ASN A 103 3.43 12.13 7.91
CA ASN A 103 3.33 13.53 8.33
C ASN A 103 2.37 14.30 7.41
N GLY A 104 1.11 13.84 7.35
CA GLY A 104 0.15 14.31 6.36
C GLY A 104 0.34 13.58 5.03
N GLU A 105 1.13 14.16 4.13
CA GLU A 105 1.26 13.70 2.73
C GLU A 105 2.64 13.15 2.38
N GLU A 106 3.52 12.97 3.36
CA GLU A 106 4.84 12.40 3.15
C GLU A 106 5.26 11.45 4.28
N PRO A 107 6.01 10.37 3.96
CA PRO A 107 6.61 9.49 4.94
C PRO A 107 7.86 10.14 5.52
N VAL A 108 7.82 10.51 6.81
CA VAL A 108 8.99 11.01 7.53
C VAL A 108 9.61 9.89 8.35
N GLN A 109 10.94 9.88 8.43
CA GLN A 109 11.65 8.92 9.26
C GLN A 109 11.28 9.12 10.73
N LYS A 110 11.11 8.01 11.44
CA LYS A 110 10.80 7.98 12.88
C LYS A 110 11.70 6.95 13.54
N ASP A 111 12.25 7.32 14.69
CA ASP A 111 13.04 6.40 15.50
C ASP A 111 12.20 5.20 15.94
N GLY A 112 12.77 4.01 15.78
CA GLY A 112 12.16 2.74 16.12
C GLY A 112 11.90 1.84 14.90
N LEU A 113 12.31 0.58 15.02
CA LEU A 113 12.14 -0.47 14.01
C LEU A 113 10.71 -1.02 13.92
N ASN A 114 9.77 -0.44 14.67
CA ASN A 114 8.40 -0.92 14.81
C ASN A 114 7.39 -0.05 14.06
N ASN A 115 7.85 1.00 13.38
CA ASN A 115 6.97 1.89 12.63
C ASN A 115 7.11 1.61 11.13
N LEU A 116 6.00 1.57 10.42
CA LEU A 116 5.96 1.35 8.99
C LEU A 116 4.88 2.23 8.35
N VAL A 117 5.20 2.76 7.17
CA VAL A 117 4.26 3.52 6.33
C VAL A 117 4.01 2.72 5.06
N VAL A 118 2.75 2.64 4.65
CA VAL A 118 2.33 2.09 3.37
C VAL A 118 1.68 3.20 2.55
N ALA A 119 1.94 3.22 1.24
CA ALA A 119 1.32 4.16 0.33
C ALA A 119 0.95 3.57 -1.02
N ILE A 120 0.03 4.25 -1.70
CA ILE A 120 -0.40 3.96 -3.07
C ILE A 120 -0.76 5.25 -3.83
N ALA A 121 -0.53 5.27 -5.14
CA ALA A 121 -1.00 6.34 -6.02
C ALA A 121 -2.50 6.17 -6.32
N LEU A 122 -3.26 7.26 -6.22
CA LEU A 122 -4.67 7.30 -6.59
C LEU A 122 -4.83 7.72 -8.06
N GLU A 123 -5.84 7.17 -8.74
CA GLU A 123 -6.14 7.50 -10.13
C GLU A 123 -6.69 8.93 -10.28
N GLY A 124 -7.38 9.43 -9.27
CA GLY A 124 -7.79 10.83 -9.16
C GLY A 124 -6.63 11.81 -8.95
N GLY A 125 -5.41 11.32 -8.80
CA GLY A 125 -4.24 12.10 -8.44
C GLY A 125 -3.97 12.11 -6.93
N GLY A 126 -2.71 12.30 -6.58
CA GLY A 126 -2.24 12.24 -5.19
C GLY A 126 -1.88 10.83 -4.73
N VAL A 127 -1.36 10.77 -3.51
CA VAL A 127 -0.87 9.54 -2.89
C VAL A 127 -1.61 9.37 -1.57
N TYR A 128 -2.12 8.17 -1.35
CA TYR A 128 -2.69 7.80 -0.07
C TYR A 128 -1.60 7.20 0.80
N TYR A 129 -1.47 7.69 2.03
CA TYR A 129 -0.51 7.19 3.03
C TYR A 129 -1.26 6.68 4.25
N THR A 130 -0.80 5.57 4.79
CA THR A 130 -1.27 5.02 6.05
C THR A 130 -0.10 4.46 6.86
N ASN A 131 -0.21 4.45 8.18
CA ASN A 131 0.83 3.97 9.08
C ASN A 131 0.23 3.16 10.22
N ASN A 132 1.07 2.32 10.83
CA ASN A 132 0.66 1.40 11.89
C ASN A 132 0.58 2.05 13.28
#